data_AF-A0A9D4JT85-F1
#
_entry.id   AF-A0A9D4JT85-F1
#
_cell.length_a   1.000
_cell.length_b   1.000
_cell.length_c   1.000
_cell.angle_alpha   90.00
_cell.angle_beta   90.00
_cell.angle_gamma   90.00
#
_symmetry.space_group_name_H-M   'P 1'
#
loop_
_entity.id
_entity.type
_entity.pdbx_description
1 polymer ?
#
loop_
_entity_poly.entity_id
_entity_poly.type
_entity_poly.pdbx_seq_one_letter_code
_entity_poly.pdbx_strand_id
1 'polypeptide(L)'
;MSDIPQKLVNKMHSFQKLVNLKGIPQAVLITKVDLVCQDVASNITNVFTSKKIEAAVDKASNLLVLPRNHVLPVKNYEHEVQLDDNISILALHALDHMLRVADDYIQVLQLKMDARNVSNENADKRGP
;
A
#
# COMPACT_ATOMS: atom_id res chain seq x y z
N MET A 1 15.27 5.70 16.70
CA MET A 1 14.84 5.82 15.29
C MET A 1 14.20 7.20 15.16
N SER A 2 14.78 8.09 14.37
CA SER A 2 14.47 9.53 14.35
C SER A 2 12.99 9.82 14.11
N ASP A 3 12.44 10.79 14.84
CA ASP A 3 11.08 11.26 14.61
C ASP A 3 10.95 11.86 13.20
N ILE A 4 9.91 11.46 12.50
CA ILE A 4 9.60 11.96 11.16
C ILE A 4 9.29 13.46 11.31
N PRO A 5 9.95 14.36 10.57
CA PRO A 5 9.72 15.79 10.73
C PRO A 5 8.23 16.15 10.56
N GLN A 6 7.68 16.96 11.47
CA GLN A 6 6.25 17.31 11.46
C GLN A 6 5.79 17.92 10.11
N LYS A 7 6.67 18.69 9.47
CA LYS A 7 6.42 19.26 8.13
C LYS A 7 6.17 18.18 7.08
N LEU A 8 6.86 17.03 7.17
CA LEU A 8 6.68 15.90 6.28
C LEU A 8 5.38 15.15 6.59
N VAL A 9 5.09 14.93 7.87
CA VAL A 9 3.81 14.35 8.34
C VAL A 9 2.62 15.14 7.79
N ASN A 10 2.64 16.47 7.91
CA ASN A 10 1.57 17.32 7.40
C ASN A 10 1.39 17.19 5.88
N LYS A 11 2.49 17.11 5.11
CA LYS A 11 2.44 16.88 3.66
C LYS A 11 1.84 15.52 3.31
N MET A 12 2.21 14.47 4.04
CA MET A 12 1.66 13.12 3.83
C MET A 12 0.16 13.09 4.10
N HIS A 13 -0.32 13.74 5.17
CA HIS A 13 -1.76 13.87 5.42
C HIS A 13 -2.49 14.67 4.34
N SER A 14 -1.94 15.79 3.87
CA SER A 14 -2.54 16.56 2.77
C SER A 14 -2.64 15.75 1.49
N PHE A 15 -1.58 15.00 1.15
CA PHE A 15 -1.58 14.10 0.00
C PHE A 15 -2.62 13.00 0.16
N GLN A 16 -2.66 12.33 1.31
CA GLN A 16 -3.59 11.25 1.60
C GLN A 16 -5.06 11.71 1.51
N LYS A 17 -5.39 12.89 2.02
CA LYS A 17 -6.72 13.50 1.85
C LYS A 17 -7.09 13.71 0.39
N LEU A 18 -6.15 14.20 -0.43
CA LEU A 18 -6.38 14.41 -1.85
C LEU A 18 -6.61 13.08 -2.59
N VAL A 19 -5.79 12.07 -2.30
CA VAL A 19 -5.88 10.74 -2.91
C VAL A 19 -7.20 10.05 -2.53
N ASN A 20 -7.61 10.13 -1.27
CA ASN A 20 -8.91 9.63 -0.79
C ASN A 20 -10.09 10.35 -1.47
N LEU A 21 -10.02 11.68 -1.62
CA LEU A 21 -11.06 12.47 -2.31
C LEU A 21 -11.19 12.06 -3.78
N LYS A 22 -10.07 11.70 -4.42
CA LYS A 22 -10.06 11.20 -5.81
C LYS A 22 -10.40 9.71 -5.92
N GLY A 23 -10.57 9.02 -4.79
CA GLY A 23 -10.81 7.57 -4.73
C GLY A 23 -9.67 6.77 -5.34
N ILE A 24 -8.44 7.31 -5.35
CA ILE A 24 -7.29 6.62 -5.94
C ILE A 24 -6.82 5.54 -4.94
N PRO A 25 -6.65 4.28 -5.38
CA PRO A 25 -6.19 3.22 -4.50
C PRO A 25 -4.75 3.46 -4.03
N GLN A 26 -4.44 3.07 -2.80
CA GLN A 26 -3.14 3.29 -2.15
C GLN A 26 -2.53 1.98 -1.69
N ALA A 27 -1.24 1.82 -1.93
CA ALA A 27 -0.37 0.80 -1.36
C ALA A 27 0.93 1.46 -0.90
N VAL A 28 1.48 1.01 0.22
CA VAL A 28 2.67 1.61 0.85
C VAL A 28 3.74 0.54 0.96
N LEU A 29 4.95 0.86 0.50
CA LEU A 29 6.10 0.00 0.66
C LEU A 29 7.00 0.54 1.78
N ILE A 30 7.25 -0.26 2.81
CA ILE A 30 8.32 0.01 3.76
C ILE A 30 9.57 -0.67 3.21
N THR A 31 10.51 0.13 2.72
CA THR A 31 11.74 -0.36 2.09
C THR A 31 12.89 -0.45 3.09
N LYS A 32 13.94 -1.17 2.72
CA LYS A 32 15.16 -1.34 3.53
C LYS A 32 14.88 -1.90 4.93
N VAL A 33 13.98 -2.87 5.01
CA VAL A 33 13.54 -3.49 6.28
C VAL A 33 14.66 -4.19 7.04
N ASP A 34 15.70 -4.62 6.33
CA ASP A 34 16.96 -5.14 6.87
C ASP A 34 17.70 -4.10 7.74
N LEU A 35 17.55 -2.80 7.47
CA LEU A 35 18.17 -1.76 8.30
C LEU A 35 17.39 -1.45 9.58
N VAL A 36 16.17 -1.96 9.73
CA VAL A 36 15.32 -1.70 10.90
C VAL A 36 15.80 -2.51 12.10
N CYS A 37 16.22 -3.76 11.90
CA CYS A 37 16.72 -4.60 12.96
C CYS A 37 17.65 -5.73 12.49
N GLN A 38 18.60 -6.08 13.35
CA GLN A 38 19.62 -7.11 13.07
C GLN A 38 19.02 -8.48 12.75
N ASP A 39 17.91 -8.84 13.39
CA ASP A 39 17.25 -10.14 13.19
C ASP A 39 16.74 -10.32 11.76
N VAL A 40 16.26 -9.23 11.15
CA VAL A 40 15.81 -9.19 9.74
C VAL A 40 17.00 -9.05 8.79
N ALA A 41 18.01 -8.27 9.16
CA ALA A 41 19.26 -8.19 8.41
C ALA A 41 19.94 -9.56 8.26
N SER A 42 19.91 -10.36 9.33
CA SER A 42 20.55 -11.67 9.38
C SER A 42 19.70 -12.76 8.73
N ASN A 43 18.37 -12.64 8.81
CA ASN A 43 17.45 -13.55 8.16
C ASN A 43 16.17 -12.82 7.74
N ILE A 44 16.04 -12.56 6.44
CA ILE A 44 14.94 -11.79 5.85
C ILE A 44 13.58 -12.49 6.01
N THR A 45 13.52 -13.80 6.27
CA THR A 45 12.25 -14.49 6.52
C THR A 45 11.56 -14.04 7.82
N ASN A 46 12.31 -13.35 8.70
CA ASN A 46 11.78 -12.77 9.92
C ASN A 46 10.97 -11.47 9.72
N VAL A 47 10.83 -10.98 8.48
CA VAL A 47 10.11 -9.72 8.19
C VAL A 47 8.70 -9.69 8.79
N PHE A 48 7.95 -10.79 8.68
CA PHE A 48 6.56 -10.86 9.17
C PHE A 48 6.43 -11.30 10.62
N THR A 49 7.51 -11.73 11.27
CA THR A 49 7.51 -12.18 12.68
C THR A 49 8.22 -11.19 13.61
N SER A 50 8.99 -10.26 13.07
CA SER A 50 9.73 -9.25 13.83
C SER A 50 8.80 -8.17 14.39
N LYS A 51 8.75 -8.03 15.72
CA LYS A 51 8.03 -6.96 16.41
C LYS A 51 8.45 -5.54 16.00
N LYS A 52 9.72 -5.37 15.59
CA LYS A 52 10.24 -4.07 15.13
C LYS A 52 9.69 -3.71 13.75
N ILE A 53 9.53 -4.70 12.86
CA ILE A 53 8.89 -4.50 11.56
C ILE A 53 7.39 -4.27 11.75
N GLU A 54 6.74 -5.04 12.62
CA GLU A 54 5.34 -4.82 12.97
C GLU A 54 5.10 -3.38 13.46
N ALA A 55 5.92 -2.87 14.38
CA ALA A 55 5.82 -1.48 14.84
C ALA A 55 6.04 -0.45 13.71
N ALA A 56 6.91 -0.76 12.73
CA ALA A 56 7.12 0.10 11.56
C ALA A 56 5.89 0.11 10.64
N VAL A 57 5.28 -1.06 10.43
CA VAL A 57 4.00 -1.23 9.71
C VAL A 57 2.90 -0.43 10.40
N ASP A 58 2.74 -0.57 11.71
CA ASP A 58 1.74 0.17 12.48
C ASP A 58 1.96 1.68 12.41
N LYS A 59 3.22 2.14 12.50
CA LYS A 59 3.56 3.56 12.38
C LYS A 59 3.16 4.12 11.02
N ALA A 60 3.47 3.41 9.93
CA ALA A 60 3.10 3.83 8.58
C ALA A 60 1.58 3.78 8.35
N SER A 61 0.92 2.72 8.83
CA SER A 61 -0.53 2.54 8.81
C SER A 61 -1.24 3.72 9.48
N ASN A 62 -0.81 4.09 10.68
CA ASN A 62 -1.37 5.21 11.43
C ASN A 62 -1.09 6.58 10.78
N LEU A 63 0.14 6.78 10.28
CA LEU A 63 0.54 8.03 9.64
C LEU A 63 -0.26 8.30 8.36
N LEU A 64 -0.52 7.25 7.57
CA LEU A 64 -1.24 7.36 6.29
C LEU A 64 -2.74 7.03 6.44
N VAL A 65 -3.21 6.70 7.64
CA VAL A 65 -4.59 6.28 7.92
C VAL A 65 -5.04 5.22 6.89
N LEU A 66 -4.22 4.19 6.73
CA LEU A 66 -4.46 3.05 5.86
C LEU A 66 -4.53 1.78 6.69
N PRO A 67 -5.33 0.78 6.30
CA PRO A 67 -5.29 -0.55 6.91
C PRO A 67 -3.89 -1.18 6.84
N ARG A 68 -3.52 -1.99 7.83
CA ARG A 68 -2.19 -2.63 7.90
C ARG A 68 -1.86 -3.47 6.66
N ASN A 69 -2.85 -4.14 6.06
CA ASN A 69 -2.65 -4.96 4.86
C ASN A 69 -2.27 -4.14 3.61
N HIS A 70 -2.42 -2.81 3.62
CA HIS A 70 -1.94 -1.94 2.55
C HIS A 70 -0.48 -1.49 2.74
N VAL A 71 0.18 -1.91 3.82
CA VAL A 71 1.54 -1.54 4.17
C VAL A 71 2.44 -2.76 4.10
N LEU A 72 3.27 -2.80 3.06
CA LEU A 72 4.02 -3.98 2.65
C LEU A 72 5.51 -3.78 2.96
N PRO A 73 6.07 -4.53 3.91
CA PRO A 73 7.50 -4.50 4.16
C PRO A 73 8.26 -5.24 3.05
N VAL A 74 9.26 -4.58 2.48
CA VAL A 74 10.11 -5.12 1.41
C VAL A 74 11.58 -4.82 1.67
N LYS A 75 12.45 -5.74 1.30
CA LYS A 75 13.89 -5.48 1.22
C LYS A 75 14.24 -5.06 -0.20
N ASN A 76 15.11 -4.06 -0.31
CA ASN A 76 15.64 -3.63 -1.59
C ASN A 76 16.86 -4.49 -1.95
N TYR A 77 17.04 -4.76 -3.22
CA TYR A 77 18.32 -5.22 -3.74
C TYR A 77 19.29 -4.04 -3.76
N GLU A 78 20.28 -4.04 -2.88
CA GLU A 78 21.24 -2.94 -2.74
C GLU A 78 22.69 -3.44 -2.65
N HIS A 79 22.92 -4.54 -1.92
CA HIS A 79 24.26 -5.09 -1.68
C HIS A 79 24.41 -6.53 -2.17
N GLU A 80 23.33 -7.17 -2.58
CA GLU A 80 23.29 -8.53 -3.06
C GLU A 80 23.88 -8.62 -4.46
N VAL A 81 24.84 -9.54 -4.63
CA VAL A 81 25.48 -9.79 -5.93
C VAL A 81 24.66 -10.75 -6.79
N GLN A 82 23.88 -11.63 -6.15
CA GLN A 82 22.99 -12.60 -6.80
C GLN A 82 21.56 -12.42 -6.30
N LEU A 83 20.60 -12.97 -7.05
CA LEU A 83 19.20 -13.01 -6.63
C LEU A 83 19.07 -13.85 -5.36
N ASP A 84 18.25 -13.35 -4.43
CA ASP A 84 17.86 -14.07 -3.23
C ASP A 84 16.36 -14.38 -3.30
N ASP A 85 16.00 -15.63 -3.13
CA ASP A 85 14.60 -16.06 -3.27
C ASP A 85 13.69 -15.39 -2.25
N ASN A 86 14.16 -15.18 -1.02
CA ASN A 86 13.34 -14.59 0.03
C ASN A 86 13.11 -13.10 -0.21
N ILE A 87 14.12 -12.37 -0.69
CA ILE A 87 13.95 -10.97 -1.12
C ILE A 87 13.00 -10.90 -2.31
N SER A 88 13.17 -11.80 -3.28
CA SER A 88 12.31 -11.87 -4.47
C SER A 88 10.85 -12.17 -4.10
N ILE A 89 10.60 -13.07 -3.15
CA ILE A 89 9.26 -13.38 -2.64
C ILE A 89 8.60 -12.13 -2.06
N LEU A 90 9.31 -11.33 -1.26
CA LEU A 90 8.77 -10.08 -0.72
C LEU A 90 8.42 -9.07 -1.82
N ALA A 91 9.30 -8.91 -2.80
CA ALA A 91 9.06 -8.01 -3.93
C ALA A 91 7.89 -8.47 -4.81
N LEU A 92 7.81 -9.77 -5.11
CA LEU A 92 6.72 -10.36 -5.90
C LEU A 92 5.40 -10.30 -5.15
N HIS A 93 5.38 -10.56 -3.84
CA HIS A 93 4.20 -10.39 -3.01
C HIS A 93 3.71 -8.94 -3.02
N ALA A 94 4.63 -7.96 -2.93
CA ALA A 94 4.27 -6.56 -3.00
C ALA A 94 3.68 -6.17 -4.38
N LEU A 95 4.25 -6.69 -5.46
CA LEU A 95 3.74 -6.49 -6.82
C LEU A 95 2.35 -7.12 -7.00
N ASP A 96 2.17 -8.37 -6.60
CA ASP A 96 0.88 -9.07 -6.67
C ASP A 96 -0.20 -8.30 -5.90
N HIS A 97 0.13 -7.83 -4.69
CA HIS A 97 -0.81 -7.03 -3.90
C HIS A 97 -1.16 -5.70 -4.59
N MET A 98 -0.20 -5.00 -5.20
CA MET A 98 -0.48 -3.77 -5.95
C MET A 98 -1.37 -4.03 -7.17
N LEU A 99 -1.16 -5.16 -7.88
CA LEU A 99 -2.01 -5.55 -9.00
C LEU A 99 -3.44 -5.87 -8.56
N ARG A 100 -3.61 -6.58 -7.44
CA ARG A 100 -4.95 -6.84 -6.86
C ARG A 100 -5.66 -5.56 -6.49
N VAL A 101 -4.98 -4.64 -5.83
CA VAL A 101 -5.53 -3.32 -5.46
C VAL A 101 -5.95 -2.52 -6.70
N ALA A 102 -5.20 -2.63 -7.80
CA ALA A 102 -5.58 -2.00 -9.08
C ALA A 102 -6.80 -2.69 -9.72
N ASP A 103 -6.85 -4.02 -9.70
CA ASP A 103 -7.97 -4.79 -10.25
C ASP A 103 -9.28 -4.52 -9.50
N ASP A 104 -9.25 -4.55 -8.16
CA ASP A 104 -10.38 -4.19 -7.30
C ASP A 104 -10.90 -2.78 -7.62
N TYR A 105 -9.99 -1.83 -7.86
CA TYR A 105 -10.37 -0.48 -8.24
C TYR A 105 -11.06 -0.41 -9.60
N ILE A 106 -10.56 -1.13 -10.60
CA ILE A 106 -11.17 -1.21 -11.93
C ILE A 106 -12.58 -1.81 -11.84
N GLN A 107 -12.76 -2.88 -11.07
CA GLN A 107 -14.08 -3.49 -10.85
C GLN A 107 -15.08 -2.50 -10.23
N VAL A 108 -14.65 -1.72 -9.22
CA VAL A 108 -15.48 -0.66 -8.62
C VAL A 108 -15.87 0.42 -9.63
N LEU A 109 -14.95 0.79 -10.55
CA LEU A 109 -15.25 1.76 -11.60
C LEU A 109 -16.27 1.22 -12.59
N GLN A 110 -16.16 -0.04 -13.01
CA GLN A 110 -17.12 -0.69 -13.91
C GLN A 110 -18.53 -0.70 -13.29
N LEU A 111 -18.66 -1.12 -12.03
CA LEU A 111 -19.95 -1.11 -11.31
C LEU A 111 -20.58 0.28 -11.24
N LYS A 112 -19.77 1.33 -11.03
CA LYS A 112 -20.26 2.72 -11.01
C LYS A 112 -20.73 3.20 -12.39
N MET A 113 -20.08 2.75 -13.46
CA MET A 113 -20.50 3.05 -14.83
C MET A 113 -21.83 2.37 -15.15
N ASP A 114 -21.98 1.09 -14.81
CA ASP A 114 -23.19 0.33 -15.05
C ASP A 114 -24.39 0.91 -14.28
N ALA A 115 -24.21 1.24 -13.00
CA ALA A 115 -25.25 1.89 -12.20
C ALA A 115 -25.68 3.26 -12.77
N ARG A 116 -24.74 4.01 -13.34
CA ARG A 116 -25.03 5.30 -13.99
C ARG A 116 -25.80 5.11 -15.29
N ASN A 117 -25.45 4.12 -16.10
CA ASN A 117 -26.15 3.81 -17.35
C ASN A 117 -27.60 3.40 -17.07
N VAL A 118 -27.83 2.52 -16.08
CA VAL A 118 -29.18 2.14 -15.63
C VAL A 118 -29.98 3.35 -15.14
N SER A 119 -29.35 4.26 -14.39
CA SER A 119 -30.01 5.48 -13.89
C SER A 119 -30.44 6.41 -15.03
N ASN A 120 -29.61 6.55 -16.07
CA ASN A 120 -29.91 7.38 -17.23
C ASN A 120 -31.03 6.77 -18.09
N GLU A 121 -31.01 5.46 -18.34
CA GLU A 121 -32.10 4.79 -19.07
C GLU A 121 -33.45 4.91 -18.34
N ASN A 122 -33.44 4.84 -17.00
CA ASN A 122 -34.65 4.99 -16.19
C ASN A 122 -35.15 6.44 -16.08
N ALA A 123 -34.30 7.44 -16.37
CA ALA A 123 -34.70 8.83 -16.46
C ALA A 123 -35.35 9.13 -17.81
N ASP A 124 -34.84 8.55 -18.90
CA ASP A 124 -35.37 8.73 -20.26
C ASP A 124 -36.75 8.07 -20.44
N LYS A 125 -37.00 6.94 -19.76
CA LYS A 125 -38.32 6.26 -19.75
C LYS A 125 -39.39 6.96 -18.91
N ARG A 126 -39.00 7.93 -18.06
CA ARG A 126 -39.91 8.78 -17.30
C ARG A 126 -40.11 10.09 -18.08
N GLY A 127 -40.69 9.99 -19.27
CA GLY A 127 -41.20 11.15 -20.01
C GLY A 127 -42.32 11.87 -19.22
N PRO A 128 -42.66 13.12 -19.62
CA PRO A 128 -43.50 14.04 -18.84
C PRO A 128 -44.89 13.50 -18.47
#